data_AF-A0A957ZWL2-F1
#
_entry.id   AF-A0A957ZWL2-F1
#
_cell.length_a   1.000
_cell.length_b   1.000
_cell.length_c   1.000
_cell.angle_alpha   90.00
_cell.angle_beta   90.00
_cell.angle_gamma   90.00
#
_symmetry.space_group_name_H-M   'P 1'
#
loop_
_entity.id
_entity.type
_entity.pdbx_description
1 polymer ?
#
loop_
_entity_poly.entity_id
_entity_poly.type
_entity_poly.pdbx_seq_one_letter_code
_entity_poly.pdbx_strand_id
1 'polypeptide(L)'
;MPTLQAMIDEDGYQLSRTDCGLPSMTSSCQAGIMFGDNFDIPAYRWYDKDKQKLYVSASDATELNARYAHGHGLMRGGSSIMNMLNGDAEKSMFTMANMFEADAAENRRRAQDVTLLMLDPNFLMRELALFFVELGRELWEAWQQKRKDVRPRLNRMEHWYPFVRAAMCSLMRDISAN
;
A
#
# COMPACT_ATOMS: atom_id res chain seq x y z
N MET A 1 9.28 -3.36 -21.17
CA MET A 1 8.39 -4.03 -20.21
C MET A 1 7.56 -5.06 -20.98
N PRO A 2 7.98 -6.33 -21.04
CA PRO A 2 7.41 -7.30 -21.97
C PRO A 2 5.92 -7.57 -21.73
N THR A 3 5.48 -7.63 -20.46
CA THR A 3 4.07 -7.81 -20.12
C THR A 3 3.19 -6.65 -20.60
N LEU A 4 3.57 -5.40 -20.32
CA LEU A 4 2.81 -4.24 -20.81
C LEU A 4 2.80 -4.16 -22.33
N GLN A 5 3.90 -4.56 -22.97
CA GLN A 5 3.97 -4.57 -24.43
C GLN A 5 2.99 -5.59 -25.01
N ALA A 6 2.94 -6.81 -24.48
CA ALA A 6 1.94 -7.80 -24.89
C ALA A 6 0.50 -7.29 -24.65
N MET A 7 0.24 -6.63 -23.52
CA MET A 7 -1.08 -6.03 -23.27
C MET A 7 -1.47 -5.00 -24.35
N ILE A 8 -0.52 -4.20 -24.83
CA ILE A 8 -0.79 -3.20 -25.88
C ILE A 8 -0.93 -3.87 -27.26
N ASP A 9 0.01 -4.74 -27.61
CA ASP A 9 0.14 -5.31 -28.96
C ASP A 9 -0.89 -6.43 -29.22
N GLU A 10 -1.24 -7.22 -28.21
CA GLU A 10 -2.08 -8.43 -28.33
C GLU A 10 -3.46 -8.25 -27.69
N ASP A 11 -3.54 -7.64 -26.51
CA ASP A 11 -4.80 -7.51 -25.74
C ASP A 11 -5.55 -6.19 -26.01
N GLY A 12 -5.00 -5.29 -26.84
CA GLY A 12 -5.64 -4.04 -27.26
C GLY A 12 -5.68 -2.93 -26.21
N TYR A 13 -4.87 -3.01 -25.15
CA TYR A 13 -4.79 -1.95 -24.15
C TYR A 13 -4.19 -0.67 -24.76
N GLN A 14 -4.72 0.48 -24.34
CA GLN A 14 -4.25 1.80 -24.78
C GLN A 14 -3.67 2.60 -23.63
N LEU A 15 -2.57 3.30 -23.90
CA LEU A 15 -2.00 4.25 -22.97
C LEU A 15 -2.75 5.58 -23.08
N SER A 16 -3.49 5.93 -22.02
CA SER A 16 -4.12 7.24 -21.91
C SER A 16 -3.33 8.15 -20.97
N ARG A 17 -3.34 9.46 -21.26
CA ARG A 17 -2.91 10.46 -20.28
C ARG A 17 -4.03 10.66 -19.27
N THR A 18 -3.68 10.61 -18.00
CA THR A 18 -4.60 10.92 -16.91
C THR A 18 -4.10 12.15 -16.18
N ASP A 19 -4.96 13.17 -16.06
CA ASP A 19 -4.71 14.27 -15.16
C ASP A 19 -5.01 13.82 -13.73
N CYS A 20 -3.99 13.80 -12.88
CA CYS A 20 -4.12 13.41 -11.49
C CYS A 20 -4.58 14.56 -10.58
N GLY A 21 -4.78 15.76 -11.15
CA GLY A 21 -5.12 16.96 -10.43
C GLY A 21 -3.99 17.44 -9.53
N LEU A 22 -4.31 18.44 -8.70
CA LEU A 22 -3.41 18.96 -7.68
C LEU A 22 -4.06 18.80 -6.31
N PRO A 23 -3.32 18.30 -5.30
CA PRO A 23 -1.91 17.88 -5.35
C PRO A 23 -1.74 16.47 -5.93
N SER A 24 -0.60 16.18 -6.58
CA SER A 24 -0.30 14.87 -7.17
C SER A 24 0.35 13.93 -6.14
N MET A 25 -0.43 13.45 -5.18
CA MET A 25 0.05 12.64 -4.06
C MET A 25 -0.91 11.50 -3.73
N THR A 26 -0.44 10.50 -2.98
CA THR A 26 -1.16 9.23 -2.77
C THR A 26 -2.60 9.42 -2.30
N SER A 27 -2.87 10.30 -1.34
CA SER A 27 -4.22 10.47 -0.78
C SER A 27 -5.20 11.07 -1.78
N SER A 28 -4.83 12.19 -2.41
CA SER A 28 -5.66 12.86 -3.43
C SER A 28 -5.82 12.01 -4.69
N CYS A 29 -4.75 11.34 -5.14
CA CYS A 29 -4.83 10.45 -6.31
C CYS A 29 -5.70 9.21 -6.02
N GLN A 30 -5.56 8.57 -4.85
CA GLN A 30 -6.42 7.43 -4.51
C GLN A 30 -7.88 7.85 -4.34
N ALA A 31 -8.14 9.01 -3.73
CA ALA A 31 -9.50 9.53 -3.63
C ALA A 31 -10.12 9.73 -5.02
N GLY A 32 -9.38 10.39 -5.92
CA GLY A 32 -9.82 10.62 -7.30
C GLY A 32 -10.06 9.32 -8.09
N ILE A 33 -9.18 8.32 -7.97
CA ILE A 33 -9.34 7.02 -8.65
C ILE A 33 -10.53 6.25 -8.07
N MET A 34 -10.63 6.18 -6.75
CA MET A 34 -11.58 5.28 -6.07
C MET A 34 -12.97 5.87 -5.93
N PHE A 35 -13.11 7.18 -5.81
CA PHE A 35 -14.39 7.84 -5.58
C PHE A 35 -14.77 8.84 -6.67
N GLY A 36 -13.87 9.13 -7.61
CA GLY A 36 -14.09 10.17 -8.62
C GLY A 36 -14.00 11.60 -8.06
N ASP A 37 -13.61 11.75 -6.79
CA ASP A 37 -13.52 13.02 -6.09
C ASP A 37 -12.28 13.05 -5.19
N ASN A 38 -11.56 14.17 -5.20
CA ASN A 38 -10.39 14.43 -4.38
C ASN A 38 -10.42 15.83 -3.72
N PHE A 39 -11.61 16.44 -3.64
CA PHE A 39 -11.82 17.77 -3.10
C PHE A 39 -11.34 17.88 -1.65
N ASP A 40 -10.69 19.00 -1.29
CA ASP A 40 -10.24 19.29 0.08
C ASP A 40 -9.19 18.30 0.65
N ILE A 41 -8.32 17.76 -0.21
CA ILE A 41 -7.05 17.13 0.18
C ILE A 41 -5.89 17.97 -0.38
N PRO A 42 -5.47 19.06 0.30
CA PRO A 42 -4.51 20.01 -0.25
C PRO A 42 -3.04 19.56 -0.16
N ALA A 43 -2.71 18.65 0.77
CA ALA A 43 -1.35 18.18 0.99
C ALA A 43 -1.34 16.86 1.80
N TYR A 44 -0.15 16.23 1.94
CA TYR A 44 -0.03 15.01 2.76
C TYR A 44 -0.28 15.32 4.24
N ARG A 45 0.17 16.50 4.68
CA ARG A 45 -0.15 17.09 5.99
C ARG A 45 -0.70 18.48 5.80
N TRP A 46 -1.83 18.78 6.43
CA TRP A 46 -2.42 20.12 6.39
C TRP A 46 -3.17 20.41 7.67
N TYR A 47 -3.34 21.68 7.97
CA TYR A 47 -4.09 22.11 9.15
C TYR A 47 -5.47 22.60 8.72
N ASP A 48 -6.49 21.97 9.27
CA ASP A 48 -7.88 22.39 9.15
C ASP A 48 -8.16 23.40 10.26
N LYS A 49 -8.48 24.63 9.87
CA LYS A 49 -8.72 25.74 10.80
C LYS A 49 -10.07 25.63 11.50
N ASP A 50 -11.07 25.07 10.82
CA ASP A 50 -12.43 24.97 11.36
C ASP A 50 -12.48 23.87 12.43
N LYS A 51 -11.73 22.77 12.21
CA LYS A 51 -11.57 21.68 13.18
C LYS A 51 -10.41 21.89 14.15
N GLN A 52 -9.61 22.92 13.95
CA GLN A 52 -8.34 23.17 14.65
C GLN A 52 -7.43 21.93 14.71
N LYS A 53 -7.41 21.12 13.64
CA LYS A 53 -6.77 19.81 13.59
C LYS A 53 -5.68 19.76 12.52
N LEU A 54 -4.53 19.18 12.86
CA LEU A 54 -3.52 18.79 11.88
C LEU A 54 -3.89 17.42 11.31
N TYR A 55 -4.24 17.39 10.03
CA TYR A 55 -4.40 16.16 9.28
C TYR A 55 -3.04 15.64 8.81
N VAL A 56 -2.88 14.32 8.88
CA VAL A 56 -1.81 13.55 8.25
C VAL A 56 -2.47 12.42 7.49
N SER A 57 -2.36 12.43 6.16
CA SER A 57 -3.11 11.51 5.27
C SER A 57 -3.09 10.05 5.74
N ALA A 58 -1.93 9.54 6.15
CA ALA A 58 -1.82 8.16 6.64
C ALA A 58 -2.50 7.92 7.99
N SER A 59 -2.37 8.85 8.93
CA SER A 59 -2.87 8.71 10.30
C SER A 59 -4.38 9.01 10.39
N ASP A 60 -4.87 9.92 9.55
CA ASP A 60 -6.27 10.34 9.48
C ASP A 60 -6.99 9.72 8.27
N ALA A 61 -6.45 8.63 7.73
CA ALA A 61 -6.98 7.95 6.55
C ALA A 61 -8.45 7.56 6.73
N THR A 62 -8.87 7.20 7.95
CA THR A 62 -10.25 6.82 8.24
C THR A 62 -11.20 7.98 8.06
N GLU A 63 -10.88 9.12 8.67
CA GLU A 63 -11.69 10.33 8.56
C GLU A 63 -11.72 10.83 7.12
N LEU A 64 -10.59 10.74 6.39
CA LEU A 64 -10.54 11.07 4.97
C LEU A 64 -11.39 10.14 4.12
N ASN A 65 -11.36 8.85 4.38
CA ASN A 65 -12.19 7.88 3.68
C ASN A 65 -13.68 8.16 3.88
N ALA A 66 -14.09 8.47 5.12
CA ALA A 66 -15.47 8.81 5.46
C ALA A 66 -16.00 10.04 4.71
N ARG A 67 -15.13 10.94 4.23
CA ARG A 67 -15.53 12.09 3.41
C ARG A 67 -16.06 11.71 2.03
N TYR A 68 -15.66 10.55 1.48
CA TYR A 68 -16.00 10.14 0.11
C TYR A 68 -16.75 8.81 0.02
N ALA A 69 -16.66 7.97 1.05
CA ALA A 69 -17.27 6.65 1.12
C ALA A 69 -18.80 6.73 1.32
N HIS A 70 -19.50 7.11 0.25
CA HIS A 70 -20.96 7.27 0.22
C HIS A 70 -21.68 6.10 -0.45
N GLY A 71 -21.01 4.95 -0.63
CA GLY A 71 -21.57 3.80 -1.35
C GLY A 71 -21.51 3.95 -2.88
N HIS A 72 -20.63 4.84 -3.36
CA HIS A 72 -20.41 5.13 -4.78
C HIS A 72 -18.99 4.79 -5.29
N GLY A 73 -18.13 4.23 -4.45
CA GLY A 73 -16.75 3.91 -4.77
C GLY A 73 -16.55 2.84 -5.85
N LEU A 74 -15.36 2.83 -6.45
CA LEU A 74 -14.96 1.92 -7.51
C LEU A 74 -14.88 0.46 -7.06
N MET A 75 -14.58 0.21 -5.79
CA MET A 75 -14.28 -1.12 -5.25
C MET A 75 -15.50 -1.84 -4.66
N ARG A 76 -16.72 -1.32 -4.86
CA ARG A 76 -17.98 -1.89 -4.34
C ARG A 76 -18.15 -3.35 -4.75
N GLY A 77 -18.47 -4.20 -3.77
CA GLY A 77 -18.59 -5.65 -3.96
C GLY A 77 -17.26 -6.38 -4.24
N GLY A 78 -16.13 -5.67 -4.10
CA GLY A 78 -14.79 -6.19 -4.30
C GLY A 78 -13.91 -6.08 -3.05
N SER A 79 -12.59 -6.05 -3.30
CA SER A 79 -11.56 -6.03 -2.26
C SER A 79 -10.61 -4.85 -2.41
N SER A 80 -10.25 -4.18 -1.31
CA SER A 80 -9.19 -3.15 -1.27
C SER A 80 -8.02 -3.64 -0.42
N ILE A 81 -6.85 -3.81 -1.03
CA ILE A 81 -5.66 -4.41 -0.39
C ILE A 81 -4.51 -3.39 -0.43
N MET A 82 -3.89 -3.12 0.72
CA MET A 82 -2.74 -2.19 0.87
C MET A 82 -2.96 -0.77 0.36
N ASN A 83 -4.21 -0.33 0.30
CA ASN A 83 -4.54 1.03 -0.08
C ASN A 83 -4.60 1.96 1.14
N MET A 84 -4.58 3.27 0.90
CA MET A 84 -4.86 4.23 1.96
C MET A 84 -6.37 4.30 2.21
N LEU A 85 -7.15 4.37 1.13
CA LEU A 85 -8.62 4.43 1.15
C LEU A 85 -9.25 3.09 0.75
N ASN A 86 -10.48 2.85 1.20
CA ASN A 86 -11.15 1.56 1.00
C ASN A 86 -11.92 1.48 -0.33
N GLY A 87 -12.32 2.60 -0.92
CA GLY A 87 -13.08 2.64 -2.18
C GLY A 87 -14.46 1.99 -2.10
N ASP A 88 -15.09 1.94 -0.92
CA ASP A 88 -16.34 1.21 -0.62
C ASP A 88 -16.23 -0.32 -0.82
N ALA A 89 -15.02 -0.89 -0.68
CA ALA A 89 -14.82 -2.34 -0.74
C ALA A 89 -15.50 -3.10 0.41
N GLU A 90 -16.10 -4.25 0.10
CA GLU A 90 -16.68 -5.14 1.12
C GLU A 90 -15.59 -5.84 1.93
N LYS A 91 -14.46 -6.17 1.28
CA LYS A 91 -13.28 -6.72 1.92
C LYS A 91 -12.16 -5.70 1.87
N SER A 92 -11.57 -5.37 3.01
CA SER A 92 -10.43 -4.45 3.04
C SER A 92 -9.32 -5.01 3.91
N MET A 93 -8.16 -5.27 3.31
CA MET A 93 -7.00 -5.87 4.00
C MET A 93 -5.83 -4.88 3.97
N PHE A 94 -5.18 -4.67 5.12
CA PHE A 94 -4.04 -3.75 5.27
C PHE A 94 -4.30 -2.33 4.71
N THR A 95 -5.55 -1.88 4.70
CA THR A 95 -5.91 -0.53 4.23
C THR A 95 -5.86 0.45 5.39
N MET A 96 -5.10 1.55 5.28
CA MET A 96 -4.88 2.48 6.41
C MET A 96 -6.19 3.03 7.00
N ALA A 97 -7.16 3.40 6.15
CA ALA A 97 -8.46 3.92 6.59
C ALA A 97 -9.25 2.95 7.46
N ASN A 98 -9.01 1.64 7.32
CA ASN A 98 -9.70 0.64 8.13
C ASN A 98 -8.76 0.00 9.17
N MET A 99 -7.52 0.47 9.30
CA MET A 99 -6.54 -0.08 10.24
C MET A 99 -6.72 0.50 11.65
N PHE A 100 -7.27 1.72 11.77
CA PHE A 100 -7.36 2.44 13.04
C PHE A 100 -8.77 2.45 13.67
N GLU A 101 -9.85 2.18 12.93
CA GLU A 101 -11.23 2.17 13.47
C GLU A 101 -12.01 0.87 13.21
N ALA A 102 -11.39 -0.18 12.62
CA ALA A 102 -12.13 -1.41 12.34
C ALA A 102 -12.69 -2.05 13.61
N ASP A 103 -13.98 -2.37 13.57
CA ASP A 103 -14.70 -3.08 14.62
C ASP A 103 -13.97 -4.38 14.98
N ALA A 104 -13.95 -4.74 16.27
CA ALA A 104 -13.15 -5.89 16.75
C ALA A 104 -13.49 -7.21 16.04
N ALA A 105 -14.72 -7.35 15.52
CA ALA A 105 -15.17 -8.48 14.72
C ALA A 105 -14.58 -8.49 13.31
N GLU A 106 -14.43 -7.32 12.68
CA GLU A 106 -13.86 -7.16 11.35
C GLU A 106 -12.34 -7.37 11.37
N ASN A 107 -11.66 -6.83 12.38
CA ASN A 107 -10.25 -7.12 12.64
C ASN A 107 -10.00 -8.62 12.88
N ARG A 108 -10.91 -9.31 13.56
CA ARG A 108 -10.81 -10.76 13.78
C ARG A 108 -11.00 -11.56 12.49
N ARG A 109 -11.94 -11.18 11.61
CA ARG A 109 -12.10 -11.78 10.28
C ARG A 109 -10.87 -11.58 9.40
N ARG A 110 -10.31 -10.36 9.36
CA ARG A 110 -9.09 -10.05 8.60
C ARG A 110 -7.88 -10.83 9.13
N ALA A 111 -7.73 -10.92 10.45
CA ALA A 111 -6.71 -11.75 11.07
C ALA A 111 -6.91 -13.23 10.72
N GLN A 112 -8.15 -13.71 10.69
CA GLN A 112 -8.47 -15.07 10.24
C GLN A 112 -8.08 -15.31 8.78
N ASP A 113 -8.38 -14.40 7.87
CA ASP A 113 -8.01 -14.51 6.46
C ASP A 113 -6.48 -14.55 6.27
N VAL A 114 -5.74 -13.70 7.00
CA VAL A 114 -4.27 -13.74 7.03
C VAL A 114 -3.76 -15.06 7.61
N THR A 115 -4.37 -15.57 8.69
CA THR A 115 -3.96 -16.86 9.26
C THR A 115 -4.27 -18.03 8.33
N LEU A 116 -5.35 -17.98 7.55
CA LEU A 116 -5.69 -19.00 6.56
C LEU A 116 -4.67 -19.05 5.43
N LEU A 117 -4.16 -17.89 5.00
CA LEU A 117 -3.03 -17.81 4.07
C LEU A 117 -1.74 -18.39 4.68
N MET A 118 -1.44 -18.07 5.95
CA MET A 118 -0.26 -18.62 6.64
C MET A 118 -0.38 -20.11 6.97
N LEU A 119 -1.58 -20.68 6.93
CA LEU A 119 -1.81 -22.11 7.12
C LEU A 119 -1.45 -22.95 5.89
N ASP A 120 -1.29 -22.35 4.71
CA ASP A 120 -0.73 -23.05 3.54
C ASP A 120 0.79 -23.21 3.73
N PRO A 121 1.28 -24.46 3.91
CA PRO A 121 2.70 -24.70 4.14
C PRO A 121 3.58 -24.27 2.96
N ASN A 122 3.06 -24.36 1.73
CA ASN A 122 3.82 -23.99 0.54
C ASN A 122 3.97 -22.47 0.47
N PHE A 123 2.88 -21.74 0.73
CA PHE A 123 2.90 -20.28 0.82
C PHE A 123 3.87 -19.84 1.92
N LEU A 124 3.72 -20.35 3.14
CA LEU A 124 4.57 -19.97 4.27
C LEU A 124 6.06 -20.24 4.02
N MET A 125 6.41 -21.42 3.53
CA MET A 125 7.80 -21.79 3.26
C MET A 125 8.41 -20.93 2.14
N ARG A 126 7.63 -20.65 1.09
CA ARG A 126 8.05 -19.76 0.00
C ARG A 126 8.27 -18.34 0.49
N GLU A 127 7.37 -17.79 1.30
CA GLU A 127 7.50 -16.45 1.88
C GLU A 127 8.71 -16.33 2.81
N LEU A 128 8.95 -17.34 3.64
CA LEU A 128 10.15 -17.39 4.49
C LEU A 128 11.43 -17.43 3.64
N ALA A 129 11.46 -18.27 2.59
CA ALA A 129 12.62 -18.33 1.71
C ALA A 129 12.88 -16.98 1.02
N LEU A 130 11.84 -16.35 0.46
CA LEU A 130 11.94 -15.04 -0.16
C LEU A 130 12.37 -13.95 0.83
N PHE A 131 11.85 -13.99 2.06
CA PHE A 131 12.25 -13.08 3.12
C PHE A 131 13.76 -13.16 3.40
N PHE A 132 14.31 -14.36 3.54
CA PHE A 132 15.76 -14.53 3.76
C PHE A 132 16.59 -14.13 2.55
N VAL A 133 16.09 -14.36 1.33
CA VAL A 133 16.73 -13.89 0.09
C VAL A 133 16.79 -12.36 0.06
N GLU A 134 15.69 -11.69 0.38
CA GLU A 134 15.61 -10.22 0.45
C GLU A 134 16.52 -9.64 1.53
N LEU A 135 16.53 -10.25 2.71
CA LEU A 135 17.42 -9.87 3.81
C LEU A 135 18.89 -10.04 3.40
N GLY A 136 19.24 -11.20 2.84
CA GLY A 136 20.59 -11.48 2.35
C GLY A 136 21.03 -10.52 1.26
N ARG A 137 20.13 -10.15 0.34
CA ARG A 137 20.38 -9.15 -0.71
C ARG A 137 20.69 -7.78 -0.13
N GLU A 138 19.87 -7.31 0.82
CA GLU A 138 20.08 -6.00 1.45
C GLU A 138 21.42 -5.95 2.22
N LEU A 139 21.76 -7.02 2.94
CA LEU A 139 23.05 -7.15 3.64
C LEU A 139 24.24 -7.21 2.68
N TRP A 140 24.11 -7.95 1.58
CA TRP A 140 25.13 -8.03 0.54
C TRP A 140 25.35 -6.67 -0.11
N GLU A 141 24.29 -5.95 -0.47
CA GLU A 141 24.38 -4.60 -1.04
C GLU A 141 25.03 -3.63 -0.06
N ALA A 142 24.68 -3.69 1.23
CA ALA A 142 25.32 -2.88 2.27
C ALA A 142 26.83 -3.18 2.36
N TRP A 143 27.22 -4.45 2.29
CA TRP A 143 28.63 -4.84 2.26
C TRP A 143 29.34 -4.37 0.97
N GLN A 144 28.71 -4.52 -0.20
CA GLN A 144 29.25 -4.06 -1.47
C GLN A 144 29.44 -2.54 -1.50
N GLN A 145 28.51 -1.76 -0.94
CA GLN A 145 28.63 -0.32 -0.81
C GLN A 145 29.82 0.10 0.07
N LYS A 146 30.08 -0.65 1.15
CA LYS A 146 31.30 -0.46 1.96
C LYS A 146 32.55 -0.80 1.16
N ARG A 147 32.57 -1.97 0.51
CA ARG A 147 33.71 -2.46 -0.29
C ARG A 147 34.07 -1.54 -1.47
N LYS A 148 33.09 -0.96 -2.16
CA LYS A 148 33.27 -0.12 -3.36
C LYS A 148 33.42 1.38 -3.07
N ASP A 149 33.50 1.78 -1.81
CA ASP A 149 33.52 3.18 -1.35
C ASP A 149 32.47 4.12 -1.99
N VAL A 150 31.27 3.61 -2.28
CA VAL A 150 30.18 4.40 -2.86
C VAL A 150 29.66 5.40 -1.83
N ARG A 151 29.61 6.70 -2.18
CA ARG A 151 29.06 7.78 -1.34
C ARG A 151 28.01 8.58 -2.11
N PRO A 152 26.97 9.12 -1.44
CA PRO A 152 26.70 9.06 0.01
C PRO A 152 26.26 7.67 0.50
N ARG A 153 26.50 7.37 1.79
CA ARG A 153 26.08 6.11 2.44
C ARG A 153 25.04 6.39 3.52
N LEU A 154 23.90 5.70 3.45
CA LEU A 154 22.93 5.65 4.53
C LEU A 154 23.19 4.40 5.39
N ASN A 155 22.86 4.47 6.68
CA ASN A 155 22.98 3.33 7.58
C ASN A 155 21.86 2.32 7.27
N ARG A 156 22.15 1.36 6.38
CA ARG A 156 21.20 0.32 5.97
C ARG A 156 20.76 -0.62 7.10
N MET A 157 21.38 -0.57 8.28
CA MET A 157 20.99 -1.36 9.46
C MET A 157 20.13 -0.57 10.45
N GLU A 158 19.96 0.73 10.24
CA GLU A 158 19.21 1.59 11.14
C GLU A 158 17.73 1.17 11.18
N HIS A 159 17.14 1.24 12.37
CA HIS A 159 15.72 0.91 12.61
C HIS A 159 15.27 -0.46 12.09
N TRP A 160 16.16 -1.46 12.07
CA TRP A 160 15.82 -2.81 11.57
C TRP A 160 15.38 -2.81 10.09
N TYR A 161 15.79 -1.79 9.33
CA TYR A 161 15.39 -1.57 7.93
C TYR A 161 15.47 -2.82 7.04
N PRO A 162 16.53 -3.66 7.10
CA PRO A 162 16.62 -4.84 6.22
C PRO A 162 15.48 -5.83 6.43
N PHE A 163 15.02 -5.99 7.67
CA PHE A 163 13.90 -6.88 8.00
C PHE A 163 12.57 -6.28 7.56
N VAL A 164 12.39 -4.97 7.77
CA VAL A 164 11.18 -4.26 7.31
C VAL A 164 11.08 -4.33 5.79
N ARG A 165 12.20 -4.07 5.09
CA ARG A 165 12.27 -4.20 3.64
C ARG A 165 11.96 -5.61 3.18
N ALA A 166 12.56 -6.62 3.80
CA ALA A 166 12.30 -8.01 3.43
C ALA A 166 10.82 -8.36 3.60
N ALA A 167 10.19 -7.98 4.72
CA ALA A 167 8.75 -8.20 4.94
C ALA A 167 7.87 -7.48 3.90
N MET A 168 8.23 -6.24 3.53
CA MET A 168 7.47 -5.47 2.53
C MET A 168 7.65 -6.03 1.10
N CYS A 169 8.85 -6.51 0.77
CA CYS A 169 9.19 -7.00 -0.57
C CYS A 169 8.83 -8.47 -0.82
N SER A 170 8.63 -9.27 0.23
CA SER A 170 8.11 -10.64 0.11
C SER A 170 6.64 -10.70 0.52
N LEU A 171 6.39 -10.78 1.84
CA LEU A 171 5.07 -11.09 2.39
C LEU A 171 4.01 -10.11 1.90
N MET A 172 4.28 -8.80 2.00
CA MET A 172 3.28 -7.83 1.62
C MET A 172 3.03 -7.79 0.10
N ARG A 173 4.09 -7.90 -0.71
CA ARG A 173 3.97 -7.96 -2.16
C ARG A 173 3.14 -9.17 -2.61
N ASP A 174 3.34 -10.32 -1.99
CA ASP A 174 2.67 -11.55 -2.40
C ASP A 174 1.23 -11.61 -1.88
N ILE A 175 0.93 -10.97 -0.74
CA ILE A 175 -0.45 -10.77 -0.28
C ILE A 175 -1.22 -9.83 -1.22
N SER A 176 -0.58 -8.82 -1.82
CA SER A 176 -1.28 -7.90 -2.72
C SER A 176 -1.51 -8.45 -4.13
N ALA A 177 -0.84 -9.54 -4.50
CA ALA A 177 -0.91 -10.16 -5.82
C ALA A 177 -1.80 -11.42 -5.89
N ASN A 178 -2.19 -11.99 -4.75
CA ASN A 178 -3.05 -13.18 -4.63
C ASN A 178 -4.48 -12.80 -4.22
#